data_AF-L8N126-F1
#
_entry.id   AF-L8N126-F1
#
_cell.length_a   1.000
_cell.length_b   1.000
_cell.length_c   1.000
_cell.angle_alpha   90.00
_cell.angle_beta   90.00
_cell.angle_gamma   90.00
#
_symmetry.space_group_name_H-M   'P 1'
#
loop_
_entity.id
_entity.type
_entity.pdbx_description
1 polymer ?
#
loop_
_entity_poly.entity_id
_entity_poly.type
_entity_poly.pdbx_seq_one_letter_code
_entity_poly.pdbx_strand_id
1 'polypeptide(L)'
;MKFNELDTKLRVFETAHDLCVLSGIFMVARIDGRNFTRLTKEIHKFETPFDAQFRDYMVSTVKHLMDCGFRVIYGYTQSDEISLLLHRDEESFGRKLRKLNS
;
A
#
# COMPACT_ATOMS: atom_id res chain seq x y z
N MET A 1 -12.41 -27.73 24.45
CA MET A 1 -12.97 -26.47 23.93
C MET A 1 -13.22 -26.66 22.45
N LYS A 2 -14.45 -26.46 21.95
CA LYS A 2 -14.74 -26.65 20.52
C LYS A 2 -14.16 -25.45 19.75
N PHE A 3 -13.44 -25.70 18.66
CA PHE A 3 -12.76 -24.66 17.87
C PHE A 3 -13.67 -23.46 17.55
N ASN A 4 -14.94 -23.71 17.19
CA ASN A 4 -15.91 -22.67 16.87
C ASN A 4 -16.19 -21.71 18.05
N GLU A 5 -16.17 -22.21 19.29
CA GLU A 5 -16.36 -21.37 20.48
C GLU A 5 -15.15 -20.46 20.72
N LEU A 6 -13.94 -20.94 20.42
CA LEU A 6 -12.72 -20.14 20.50
C LEU A 6 -12.68 -19.09 19.40
N ASP A 7 -12.97 -19.47 18.15
CA ASP A 7 -13.02 -18.54 17.01
C ASP A 7 -14.00 -17.40 17.27
N THR A 8 -15.22 -17.71 17.72
CA THR A 8 -16.23 -16.69 18.03
C THR A 8 -15.75 -15.70 19.09
N LYS A 9 -15.10 -16.20 20.16
CA LYS A 9 -14.55 -15.35 21.23
C LYS A 9 -13.40 -14.47 20.74
N LEU A 10 -12.54 -14.99 19.88
CA LEU A 10 -11.35 -14.27 19.40
C LEU A 10 -11.66 -13.30 18.25
N ARG A 11 -12.67 -13.61 17.41
CA ARG A 11 -13.05 -12.81 16.24
C ARG A 11 -13.35 -11.36 16.60
N VAL A 12 -13.97 -11.12 17.75
CA VAL A 12 -14.30 -9.77 18.25
C VAL A 12 -13.05 -8.92 18.40
N PHE A 13 -11.94 -9.49 18.87
CA PHE A 13 -10.67 -8.78 19.02
C PHE A 13 -9.99 -8.53 17.67
N GLU A 14 -10.14 -9.44 16.71
CA GLU A 14 -9.64 -9.23 15.34
C GLU A 14 -10.38 -8.08 14.64
N THR A 15 -11.71 -8.05 14.76
CA THR A 15 -12.56 -7.09 14.03
C THR A 15 -12.80 -5.79 14.79
N ALA A 16 -12.35 -5.66 16.04
CA ALA A 16 -12.52 -4.45 16.85
C ALA A 16 -11.99 -3.18 16.17
N HIS A 17 -10.99 -3.32 15.29
CA HIS A 17 -10.38 -2.24 14.53
C HIS A 17 -10.53 -2.40 13.01
N ASP A 18 -11.56 -3.13 12.55
CA ASP A 18 -11.92 -3.24 11.12
C ASP A 18 -12.60 -1.94 10.64
N LEU A 19 -11.86 -0.83 10.71
CA LEU A 19 -12.27 0.44 10.15
C LEU A 19 -12.33 0.34 8.63
N CYS A 20 -13.38 0.90 8.04
CA CYS A 20 -13.56 0.97 6.59
C CYS A 20 -13.63 2.41 6.12
N VAL A 21 -13.13 2.66 4.92
CA VAL A 21 -13.35 3.94 4.24
C VAL A 21 -14.80 4.00 3.77
N LEU A 22 -15.49 5.12 4.00
CA LEU A 22 -16.85 5.38 3.53
C LEU A 22 -16.98 5.16 2.01
N SER A 23 -18.12 4.68 1.54
CA SER A 23 -18.39 4.52 0.11
C SER A 23 -18.45 5.88 -0.60
N GLY A 24 -18.09 5.92 -1.88
CA GLY A 24 -18.23 7.13 -2.70
C GLY A 24 -17.16 8.20 -2.46
N ILE A 25 -16.12 7.93 -1.68
CA ILE A 25 -14.95 8.82 -1.54
C ILE A 25 -13.68 8.19 -2.14
N PHE A 26 -12.81 9.05 -2.67
CA PHE A 26 -11.50 8.65 -3.15
C PHE A 26 -10.61 8.20 -1.98
N MET A 27 -9.76 7.21 -2.26
CA MET A 27 -8.75 6.72 -1.34
C MET A 27 -7.38 6.91 -1.97
N VAL A 28 -6.41 7.31 -1.15
CA VAL A 28 -5.00 7.37 -1.55
C VAL A 28 -4.20 6.45 -0.65
N ALA A 29 -3.56 5.45 -1.25
CA ALA A 29 -2.60 4.59 -0.56
C ALA A 29 -1.19 5.15 -0.79
N ARG A 30 -0.51 5.49 0.30
CA ARG A 30 0.87 6.00 0.26
C ARG A 30 1.81 4.97 0.86
N ILE A 31 2.81 4.61 0.08
CA ILE A 31 3.84 3.62 0.40
C ILE A 31 5.16 4.36 0.46
N ASP A 32 5.86 4.25 1.59
CA ASP A 32 7.07 5.02 1.88
C ASP A 32 8.20 4.08 2.33
N GLY A 33 9.39 4.30 1.79
CA GLY A 33 10.56 3.48 2.02
C GLY A 33 11.12 3.62 3.44
N ARG A 34 10.94 2.60 4.29
CA ARG A 34 11.53 2.63 5.63
C ARG A 34 13.06 2.54 5.57
N ASN A 35 13.74 3.51 6.19
CA ASN A 35 15.22 3.58 6.28
C ASN A 35 15.92 3.58 4.90
N PHE A 36 15.30 4.20 3.89
CA PHE A 36 15.76 4.16 2.51
C PHE A 36 17.11 4.85 2.26
N THR A 37 17.49 5.80 3.11
CA THR A 37 18.81 6.48 3.07
C THR A 37 19.97 5.48 3.16
N ARG A 38 19.86 4.45 4.01
CA ARG A 38 20.89 3.42 4.14
C ARG A 38 20.99 2.58 2.87
N LEU A 39 19.85 2.22 2.30
CA LEU A 39 19.79 1.42 1.06
C LEU A 39 20.47 2.18 -0.10
N THR A 40 20.17 3.46 -0.23
CA THR A 40 20.63 4.29 -1.36
C THR A 40 22.06 4.81 -1.22
N LYS A 41 22.57 5.02 0.00
CA LYS A 41 23.92 5.57 0.24
C LYS A 41 24.97 4.54 0.64
N GLU A 42 24.59 3.48 1.37
CA GLU A 42 25.54 2.53 1.96
C GLU A 42 25.56 1.18 1.24
N ILE A 43 24.38 0.68 0.86
CA ILE A 43 24.24 -0.68 0.31
C ILE A 43 24.43 -0.66 -1.21
N HIS A 44 23.68 0.21 -1.89
CA HIS A 44 23.79 0.39 -3.34
C HIS A 44 24.57 1.66 -3.66
N LYS A 45 25.29 1.64 -4.78
CA LYS A 45 26.07 2.78 -5.28
C LYS A 45 25.30 3.51 -6.37
N PHE A 46 24.11 4.01 -6.03
CA PHE A 46 23.33 4.82 -6.96
C PHE A 46 24.01 6.17 -7.21
N GLU A 47 23.76 6.75 -8.38
CA GLU A 47 24.20 8.09 -8.73
C GLU A 47 23.52 9.15 -7.85
N THR A 48 24.25 10.22 -7.54
CA THR A 48 23.75 11.35 -6.74
C THR A 48 23.79 12.63 -7.57
N PRO A 49 22.80 13.54 -7.45
CA PRO A 49 21.63 13.48 -6.56
C PRO A 49 20.45 12.64 -7.08
N PHE A 50 20.47 12.26 -8.37
CA PHE A 50 19.40 11.49 -9.00
C PHE A 50 19.99 10.34 -9.81
N ASP A 51 19.44 9.14 -9.60
CA ASP A 51 19.83 7.94 -10.34
C ASP A 51 18.69 7.51 -11.27
N ALA A 52 18.99 7.42 -12.57
CA ALA A 52 17.99 7.10 -13.59
C ALA A 52 17.47 5.65 -13.48
N GLN A 53 18.34 4.72 -13.06
CA GLN A 53 17.98 3.32 -12.90
C GLN A 53 17.04 3.15 -11.70
N PHE A 54 17.33 3.83 -10.59
CA PHE A 54 16.45 3.85 -9.42
C PHE A 54 15.07 4.42 -9.76
N ARG A 55 15.01 5.55 -10.48
CA ARG A 55 13.75 6.10 -11.00
C ARG A 55 12.99 5.05 -11.82
N ASP A 56 13.67 4.33 -12.71
CA ASP A 56 13.01 3.34 -13.57
C ASP A 56 12.47 2.15 -12.76
N TYR A 57 13.15 1.74 -11.68
CA TYR A 57 12.63 0.76 -10.72
C TYR A 57 11.34 1.24 -10.04
N MET A 58 11.33 2.48 -9.55
CA MET A 58 10.14 3.07 -8.92
C MET A 58 8.97 3.18 -9.91
N VAL A 59 9.22 3.66 -11.13
CA VAL A 59 8.19 3.74 -12.19
C VAL A 59 7.65 2.36 -12.55
N SER A 60 8.53 1.35 -12.69
CA SER A 60 8.10 -0.03 -12.96
C SER A 60 7.23 -0.58 -11.82
N THR A 61 7.61 -0.26 -10.57
CA THR A 61 6.86 -0.69 -9.37
C THR A 61 5.48 -0.04 -9.34
N VAL A 62 5.37 1.27 -9.61
CA VAL A 62 4.08 1.97 -9.72
C VAL A 62 3.19 1.32 -10.78
N LYS A 63 3.73 1.08 -11.99
CA LYS A 63 2.98 0.45 -13.09
C LYS A 63 2.44 -0.92 -12.69
N HIS A 64 3.24 -1.72 -12.01
CA HIS A 64 2.81 -3.02 -11.51
C HIS A 64 1.72 -2.90 -10.45
N LEU A 65 1.86 -1.99 -9.49
CA LEU A 65 0.86 -1.75 -8.44
C LEU A 65 -0.48 -1.22 -8.99
N MET A 66 -0.45 -0.49 -10.11
CA MET A 66 -1.67 -0.04 -10.78
C MET A 66 -2.46 -1.19 -11.42
N ASP A 67 -1.84 -2.36 -11.61
CA ASP A 67 -2.43 -3.54 -12.27
C ASP A 67 -2.56 -4.76 -11.33
N CYS A 68 -2.37 -4.58 -10.01
CA CYS A 68 -2.31 -5.69 -9.04
C CYS A 68 -3.66 -6.07 -8.40
N GLY A 69 -4.78 -5.75 -9.06
CA GLY A 69 -6.13 -6.14 -8.63
C GLY A 69 -6.94 -5.06 -7.93
N PHE A 70 -6.34 -3.92 -7.60
CA PHE A 70 -7.07 -2.71 -7.24
C PHE A 70 -7.35 -1.86 -8.49
N ARG A 71 -8.49 -1.18 -8.50
CA ARG A 71 -8.86 -0.20 -9.52
C ARG A 71 -8.16 1.13 -9.23
N VAL A 72 -6.86 1.17 -9.51
CA VAL A 72 -6.05 2.38 -9.41
C VAL A 72 -6.27 3.25 -10.65
N ILE A 73 -6.56 4.54 -10.46
CA ILE A 73 -6.77 5.49 -11.57
C ILE A 73 -5.58 6.40 -11.83
N TYR A 74 -4.70 6.55 -10.83
CA TYR A 74 -3.50 7.36 -10.95
C TYR A 74 -2.43 6.88 -9.98
N GLY A 75 -1.18 6.83 -10.44
CA GLY A 75 -0.01 6.51 -9.64
C GLY A 75 1.04 7.60 -9.77
N TYR A 76 1.63 7.99 -8.64
CA TYR A 76 2.69 8.98 -8.55
C TYR A 76 3.85 8.40 -7.75
N THR A 77 5.08 8.73 -8.14
CA THR A 77 6.27 8.38 -7.36
C THR A 77 7.25 9.55 -7.32
N GLN A 78 7.88 9.72 -6.16
CA GLN A 78 8.94 10.68 -5.95
C GLN A 78 9.87 10.14 -4.86
N SER A 79 11.18 10.19 -5.09
CA SER A 79 12.16 9.55 -4.20
C SER A 79 11.80 8.07 -3.99
N ASP A 80 11.57 7.68 -2.75
CA ASP A 80 11.20 6.36 -2.26
C ASP A 80 9.70 6.24 -1.92
N GLU A 81 8.92 7.28 -2.23
CA GLU A 81 7.47 7.32 -2.03
C GLU A 81 6.72 6.89 -3.30
N ILE A 82 5.64 6.13 -3.11
CA ILE A 82 4.62 5.85 -4.11
C ILE A 82 3.25 6.23 -3.54
N SER A 83 2.49 7.01 -4.31
CA SER A 83 1.10 7.37 -4.01
C SER A 83 0.17 6.80 -5.08
N LEU A 84 -0.83 6.02 -4.67
CA LEU A 84 -1.82 5.39 -5.56
C LEU A 84 -3.21 5.95 -5.25
N LEU A 85 -3.83 6.58 -6.24
CA LEU A 85 -5.21 7.03 -6.18
C LEU A 85 -6.14 5.91 -6.65
N LEU A 86 -6.96 5.42 -5.75
CA LEU A 86 -7.97 4.40 -6.04
C LEU A 86 -9.23 5.07 -6.62
N HIS A 87 -9.89 4.35 -7.53
CA HIS A 87 -11.18 4.76 -8.06
C HIS A 87 -12.17 4.99 -6.91
N ARG A 88 -13.06 5.99 -7.04
CA ARG A 88 -14.08 6.33 -6.02
C ARG A 88 -14.90 5.12 -5.59
N ASP A 89 -15.24 4.29 -6.57
CA ASP A 89 -16.05 3.07 -6.43
C ASP A 89 -15.19 1.80 -6.29
N GLU A 90 -13.96 1.92 -5.78
CA GLU A 90 -13.13 0.77 -5.39
C GLU A 90 -13.72 0.10 -4.13
N GLU A 91 -13.99 -1.21 -4.20
CA GLU A 91 -14.67 -1.95 -3.12
C GLU A 91 -13.88 -3.16 -2.59
N SER A 92 -12.68 -3.40 -3.12
CA SER A 92 -11.80 -4.50 -2.71
C SER A 92 -11.64 -4.56 -1.20
N PHE A 93 -11.69 -5.78 -0.68
CA PHE A 93 -11.63 -6.09 0.76
C PHE A 93 -12.69 -5.36 1.60
N GLY A 94 -13.80 -4.92 1.01
CA GLY A 94 -14.83 -4.15 1.70
C GLY A 94 -14.33 -2.81 2.22
N ARG A 95 -13.31 -2.22 1.57
CA ARG A 95 -12.68 -0.95 1.93
C ARG A 95 -12.07 -0.94 3.35
N LYS A 96 -11.75 -2.13 3.89
CA LYS A 96 -11.11 -2.30 5.20
C LYS A 96 -9.70 -1.74 5.19
N LEU A 97 -9.43 -0.77 6.06
CA LEU A 97 -8.14 -0.06 6.13
C LEU A 97 -6.97 -1.04 6.25
N ARG A 98 -7.05 -2.00 7.18
CA ARG A 98 -5.98 -2.98 7.42
C ARG A 98 -5.60 -3.86 6.22
N LYS A 99 -6.47 -3.96 5.21
CA LYS A 99 -6.24 -4.74 3.99
C LYS A 99 -5.70 -3.87 2.86
N LEU A 100 -5.93 -2.56 2.94
CA LEU A 100 -5.45 -1.58 1.97
C LEU A 100 -4.04 -1.07 2.29
N ASN A 101 -3.63 -1.12 3.56
CA ASN A 101 -2.35 -0.54 4.02
C ASN A 101 -1.37 -1.58 4.62
N SER A 102 -1.58 -2.86 4.36
CA SER A 102 -0.73 -3.97 4.83
C SER A 102 0.33 -4.39 3.83
#